data_AF-A0A8D8AX01-F1
#
_entry.id   AF-A0A8D8AX01-F1
#
_cell.length_a   1.000
_cell.length_b   1.000
_cell.length_c   1.000
_cell.angle_alpha   90.00
_cell.angle_beta   90.00
_cell.angle_gamma   90.00
#
_symmetry.space_group_name_H-M   'P 1'
#
loop_
_entity.id
_entity.type
_entity.pdbx_description
1 polymer ?
#
loop_
_entity_poly.entity_id
_entity_poly.type
_entity_poly.pdbx_seq_one_letter_code
_entity_poly.pdbx_strand_id
1 'polypeptide(L)'
;TTQRTVEGCSDLSEELAKSEHIKAKENINEKLELTDWENWNPDPVNADAVLSKEARLGRPSDIISMVVDIYGSKELFVNEYRNLLAERLLSQLDSNPEKEIRNLELLKLRFGETMLHSCEVMLKDISDSKRINSHI
;
A
#
# COMPACT_ATOMS: atom_id res chain seq x y z
N THR A 1 0.37 -29.77 -20.97
CA THR A 1 1.17 -29.17 -19.87
C THR A 1 0.91 -27.69 -19.84
N THR A 2 0.02 -27.24 -18.97
CA THR A 2 -0.43 -25.85 -18.87
C THR A 2 0.69 -24.97 -18.34
N GLN A 3 1.20 -24.08 -19.18
CA GLN A 3 2.01 -22.93 -18.75
C GLN A 3 1.10 -22.01 -17.94
N ARG A 4 1.35 -21.86 -16.64
CA ARG A 4 0.63 -20.93 -15.78
C ARG A 4 1.40 -19.61 -15.77
N THR A 5 0.71 -18.58 -16.26
CA THR A 5 1.12 -17.18 -16.36
C THR A 5 1.62 -16.61 -15.03
N VAL A 6 2.87 -16.14 -15.00
CA VAL A 6 3.40 -15.26 -13.93
C VAL A 6 3.37 -13.77 -14.33
N GLU A 7 2.71 -13.44 -15.44
CA GLU A 7 2.42 -12.07 -15.85
C GLU A 7 1.20 -11.56 -15.08
N GLY A 8 1.42 -10.91 -13.94
CA GLY A 8 0.31 -10.30 -13.20
C GLY A 8 0.55 -9.94 -11.74
N CYS A 9 1.77 -10.03 -11.19
CA CYS A 9 2.04 -9.38 -9.91
C CYS A 9 2.54 -7.96 -10.20
N SER A 10 1.60 -7.03 -10.43
CA SER A 10 1.91 -5.60 -10.51
C SER A 10 2.71 -5.22 -9.26
N ASP A 11 3.79 -4.45 -9.45
CA ASP A 11 4.70 -4.14 -8.37
C ASP A 11 3.95 -3.39 -7.26
N LEU A 12 3.95 -3.93 -6.04
CA LEU A 12 3.21 -3.40 -4.90
C LEU A 12 3.49 -1.90 -4.70
N SER A 13 4.72 -1.48 -4.98
CA SER A 13 5.15 -0.09 -4.85
C SER A 13 4.52 0.85 -5.90
N GLU A 14 4.18 0.34 -7.09
CA GLU A 14 3.42 1.08 -8.11
C GLU A 14 1.95 1.25 -7.70
N GLU A 15 1.32 0.19 -7.19
CA GLU A 15 -0.07 0.23 -6.72
C GLU A 15 -0.23 1.15 -5.50
N LEU A 16 0.72 1.11 -4.57
CA LEU A 16 0.80 2.02 -3.43
C LEU A 16 0.95 3.49 -3.87
N ALA A 17 1.83 3.78 -4.82
CA ALA A 17 2.03 5.14 -5.32
C ALA A 17 0.81 5.69 -6.08
N LYS A 18 0.08 4.84 -6.82
CA LYS A 18 -1.16 5.24 -7.50
C LYS A 18 -2.20 5.75 -6.50
N SER A 19 -2.36 5.07 -5.36
CA SER A 19 -3.31 5.45 -4.29
C SER A 19 -3.07 6.87 -3.72
N GLU A 20 -1.84 7.36 -3.76
CA GLU A 20 -1.50 8.72 -3.30
C GLU A 20 -1.92 9.80 -4.32
N HIS A 21 -1.68 9.54 -5.61
CA HIS A 21 -2.17 10.43 -6.68
C HIS A 21 -3.70 10.55 -6.71
N ILE A 22 -4.40 9.53 -6.24
CA ILE A 22 -5.87 9.54 -6.10
C ILE A 22 -6.29 10.49 -4.98
N LYS A 23 -5.67 10.44 -3.79
CA LYS A 23 -5.97 11.41 -2.71
C LYS A 23 -5.75 12.86 -3.12
N ALA A 24 -4.69 13.13 -3.89
CA ALA A 24 -4.43 14.47 -4.41
C ALA A 24 -5.50 14.92 -5.44
N LYS A 25 -6.00 14.00 -6.28
CA LYS A 25 -7.10 14.26 -7.21
C LYS A 25 -8.46 14.40 -6.51
N GLU A 26 -8.74 13.59 -5.48
CA GLU A 26 -9.93 13.72 -4.64
C GLU A 26 -9.95 15.07 -3.94
N ASN A 27 -8.82 15.55 -3.42
CA ASN A 27 -8.73 16.89 -2.80
C ASN A 27 -9.05 18.03 -3.79
N ILE A 28 -8.66 17.88 -5.06
CA ILE A 28 -8.99 18.83 -6.13
C ILE A 28 -10.47 18.69 -6.55
N ASN A 29 -11.01 17.47 -6.56
CA ASN A 29 -12.40 17.19 -6.90
C ASN A 29 -13.37 17.62 -5.79
N GLU A 30 -13.05 17.40 -4.52
CA GLU A 30 -13.78 17.89 -3.34
C GLU A 30 -13.85 19.42 -3.32
N LYS A 31 -12.76 20.09 -3.71
CA LYS A 31 -12.74 21.56 -3.85
C LYS A 31 -13.66 22.06 -4.98
N LEU A 32 -13.90 21.24 -6.01
CA LEU A 32 -14.85 21.53 -7.10
C LEU A 32 -16.29 21.11 -6.74
N GLU A 33 -16.50 20.04 -5.98
CA GLU A 33 -17.81 19.60 -5.51
C GLU A 33 -18.41 20.53 -4.44
N LEU A 34 -17.57 21.19 -3.62
CA LEU A 34 -18.02 22.22 -2.68
C LEU A 34 -18.69 23.43 -3.35
N THR A 35 -18.45 23.66 -4.65
CA THR A 35 -19.08 24.71 -5.44
C THR A 35 -20.39 24.29 -6.12
N ASP A 36 -20.76 23.01 -6.10
CA ASP A 36 -21.91 22.44 -6.82
C ASP A 36 -23.04 21.95 -5.88
N TRP A 37 -23.12 22.54 -4.68
CA TRP A 37 -24.12 22.17 -3.67
C TRP A 37 -25.57 22.49 -4.09
N GLU A 38 -25.77 23.43 -5.00
CA GLU A 38 -27.09 23.79 -5.56
C GLU A 38 -27.66 22.70 -6.49
N ASN A 39 -26.81 21.83 -7.03
CA ASN A 39 -27.19 20.77 -7.96
C ASN A 39 -27.17 19.38 -7.32
N TRP A 40 -27.03 19.30 -5.99
CA TRP A 40 -27.05 18.02 -5.28
C TRP A 40 -28.42 17.35 -5.36
N ASN A 41 -28.45 16.15 -5.92
CA ASN A 41 -29.64 15.29 -5.98
C ASN A 41 -29.38 14.01 -5.17
N PRO A 42 -30.38 13.49 -4.44
CA PRO A 42 -30.24 12.26 -3.69
C PRO A 42 -30.00 11.06 -4.63
N ASP A 43 -29.20 10.12 -4.15
CA ASP A 43 -28.90 8.90 -4.87
C ASP A 43 -30.20 8.13 -5.21
N PRO A 44 -30.32 7.57 -6.43
CA PRO A 44 -31.49 6.79 -6.82
C PRO A 44 -31.65 5.55 -5.92
N VAL A 45 -32.88 5.07 -5.74
CA VAL A 45 -33.23 3.93 -4.85
C VAL A 45 -32.43 2.64 -5.15
N ASN A 46 -31.89 2.52 -6.37
CA ASN A 46 -31.07 1.39 -6.82
C ASN A 46 -29.57 1.71 -6.89
N ALA A 47 -29.11 2.78 -6.23
CA ALA A 47 -27.71 3.19 -6.24
C ALA A 47 -26.79 2.08 -5.73
N ASP A 48 -27.21 1.23 -4.79
CA ASP A 48 -26.36 0.13 -4.32
C ASP A 48 -25.99 -0.89 -5.44
N ALA A 49 -26.89 -1.13 -6.39
CA ALA A 49 -26.63 -1.98 -7.56
C ALA A 49 -25.76 -1.32 -8.64
N VAL A 50 -25.78 0.02 -8.69
CA VAL A 50 -25.03 0.85 -9.64
C VAL A 50 -23.65 1.15 -9.05
N LEU A 51 -23.58 1.73 -7.85
CA LEU A 51 -22.37 1.86 -7.03
C LEU A 51 -21.62 0.54 -6.83
N SER A 52 -22.25 -0.64 -6.70
CA SER A 52 -21.49 -1.90 -6.67
C SER A 52 -20.82 -2.25 -8.01
N LYS A 53 -21.18 -1.59 -9.11
CA LYS A 53 -20.55 -1.67 -10.43
C LYS A 53 -19.57 -0.51 -10.65
N GLU A 54 -19.92 0.73 -10.31
CA GLU A 54 -19.02 1.89 -10.43
C GLU A 54 -17.97 1.99 -9.31
N ALA A 55 -18.25 1.57 -8.07
CA ALA A 55 -17.26 1.39 -7.01
C ALA A 55 -16.37 0.17 -7.28
N ARG A 56 -16.82 -0.81 -8.09
CA ARG A 56 -15.94 -1.88 -8.61
C ARG A 56 -15.13 -1.46 -9.83
N LEU A 57 -15.53 -0.43 -10.58
CA LEU A 57 -14.89 -0.04 -11.85
C LEU A 57 -14.17 1.31 -11.83
N GLY A 58 -14.38 2.19 -10.85
CA GLY A 58 -13.94 3.59 -10.93
C GLY A 58 -13.47 4.26 -9.64
N ARG A 59 -13.71 3.69 -8.45
CA ARG A 59 -13.04 4.14 -7.23
C ARG A 59 -11.93 3.16 -6.88
N PRO A 60 -10.66 3.50 -7.11
CA PRO A 60 -9.56 2.72 -6.56
C PRO A 60 -9.63 2.85 -5.03
N SER A 61 -10.39 1.97 -4.38
CA SER A 61 -10.36 1.81 -2.93
C SER A 61 -8.90 1.65 -2.53
N ASP A 62 -8.45 2.43 -1.55
CA ASP A 62 -7.10 2.35 -1.01
C ASP A 62 -6.78 0.88 -0.69
N ILE A 63 -5.95 0.24 -1.51
CA ILE A 63 -5.68 -1.21 -1.44
C ILE A 63 -5.20 -1.58 -0.04
N ILE A 64 -4.46 -0.69 0.60
CA ILE A 64 -4.00 -0.87 1.98
C ILE A 64 -5.15 -0.83 2.97
N SER A 65 -6.13 0.06 2.78
CA SER A 65 -7.34 0.08 3.61
C SER A 65 -8.10 -1.24 3.45
N MET A 66 -8.27 -1.73 2.21
CA MET A 66 -8.91 -3.03 1.97
C MET A 66 -8.16 -4.18 2.64
N VAL A 67 -6.83 -4.20 2.54
CA VAL A 67 -6.00 -5.24 3.17
C VAL A 67 -6.14 -5.18 4.70
N VAL A 68 -6.06 -3.98 5.30
CA VAL A 68 -6.25 -3.80 6.74
C VAL A 68 -7.63 -4.26 7.20
N ASP A 69 -8.68 -3.99 6.42
CA ASP A 69 -10.05 -4.42 6.73
C ASP A 69 -10.18 -5.95 6.75
N ILE A 70 -9.48 -6.67 5.86
CA ILE A 70 -9.45 -8.14 5.83
C ILE A 70 -8.65 -8.70 7.03
N TYR A 71 -7.55 -8.05 7.41
CA TYR A 71 -6.76 -8.45 8.58
C TYR A 71 -7.44 -8.11 9.92
N GLY A 72 -8.45 -7.25 9.92
CA GLY A 72 -9.25 -6.87 11.09
C GLY A 72 -8.62 -5.82 12.01
N SER A 73 -7.31 -5.56 11.92
CA SER A 73 -6.66 -4.43 12.60
C SER A 73 -5.34 -4.03 11.95
N LYS A 74 -4.93 -2.78 12.16
CA LYS A 74 -3.62 -2.25 11.74
C LYS A 74 -2.46 -3.00 12.40
N GLU A 75 -2.61 -3.39 13.66
CA GLU A 75 -1.58 -4.09 14.43
C GLU A 75 -1.27 -5.49 13.87
N LEU A 76 -2.30 -6.25 13.49
CA LEU A 76 -2.13 -7.56 12.87
C LEU A 76 -1.41 -7.47 11.52
N PHE A 77 -1.78 -6.47 10.70
CA PHE A 77 -1.09 -6.22 9.44
C PHE A 77 0.40 -5.88 9.66
N VAL A 78 0.70 -4.97 10.59
CA VAL A 78 2.10 -4.58 10.89
C VAL A 78 2.90 -5.78 11.40
N ASN A 79 2.31 -6.63 12.21
CA ASN A 79 2.96 -7.85 12.70
C ASN A 79 3.30 -8.81 11.56
N GLU A 80 2.37 -9.06 10.64
CA GLU A 80 2.66 -9.93 9.49
C GLU A 80 3.62 -9.31 8.49
N TYR A 81 3.53 -7.99 8.25
CA TYR A 81 4.50 -7.29 7.42
C TYR A 81 5.91 -7.42 7.99
N ARG A 82 6.07 -7.30 9.32
CA ARG A 82 7.37 -7.52 10.00
C ARG A 82 7.90 -8.93 9.79
N ASN A 83 7.06 -9.95 9.94
CA ASN A 83 7.46 -11.35 9.73
C ASN A 83 7.89 -11.60 8.28
N LEU A 84 7.09 -11.11 7.32
CA LEU A 84 7.40 -11.20 5.90
C LEU A 84 8.71 -10.50 5.55
N LEU A 85 8.94 -9.29 6.09
CA LEU A 85 10.17 -8.55 5.91
C LEU A 85 11.36 -9.32 6.48
N ALA A 86 11.24 -9.89 7.68
CA ALA A 86 12.30 -10.71 8.28
C ALA A 86 12.69 -11.89 7.37
N GLU A 87 11.70 -12.64 6.89
CA GLU A 87 11.92 -13.78 6.01
C GLU A 87 12.60 -13.37 4.70
N ARG A 88 12.17 -12.26 4.09
CA ARG A 88 12.78 -11.72 2.86
C ARG A 88 14.22 -11.29 3.07
N LEU A 89 14.51 -10.57 4.14
CA LEU A 89 15.84 -10.08 4.44
C LEU A 89 16.83 -11.22 4.71
N LEU A 90 16.37 -12.31 5.34
CA LEU A 90 17.18 -13.48 5.64
C LEU A 90 17.36 -14.43 4.44
N SER A 91 16.32 -14.58 3.60
CA SER A 91 16.35 -15.51 2.45
C SER A 91 17.11 -14.98 1.25
N GLN A 92 17.18 -13.65 1.08
CA GLN A 92 17.84 -13.03 -0.07
C GLN A 92 18.87 -11.98 0.39
N LEU A 93 19.93 -12.42 1.07
CA LEU A 93 21.02 -11.54 1.54
C LEU A 93 21.63 -10.69 0.42
N ASP A 94 21.71 -11.17 -0.82
CA ASP A 94 22.24 -10.39 -1.96
C ASP A 94 21.21 -9.44 -2.60
N SER A 95 19.94 -9.51 -2.18
CA SER A 95 18.87 -8.70 -2.76
C SER A 95 19.01 -7.23 -2.37
N ASN A 96 18.64 -6.35 -3.30
CA ASN A 96 18.73 -4.91 -3.11
C ASN A 96 17.66 -4.43 -2.10
N PRO A 97 18.04 -3.90 -0.91
CA PRO A 97 17.08 -3.48 0.10
C PRO A 97 16.23 -2.28 -0.33
N GLU A 98 16.62 -1.55 -1.38
CA GLU A 98 15.94 -0.36 -1.90
C GLU A 98 14.44 -0.59 -2.16
N LYS A 99 14.06 -1.78 -2.64
CA LYS A 99 12.65 -2.12 -2.87
C LYS A 99 11.86 -2.17 -1.57
N GLU A 100 12.42 -2.80 -0.54
CA GLU A 100 11.77 -2.91 0.76
C GLU A 100 11.77 -1.58 1.52
N ILE A 101 12.81 -0.76 1.33
CA ILE A 101 12.84 0.62 1.83
C ILE A 101 11.69 1.44 1.23
N ARG A 102 11.51 1.41 -0.11
CA ARG A 102 10.39 2.12 -0.75
C ARG A 102 9.04 1.65 -0.25
N ASN A 103 8.84 0.33 -0.09
CA ASN A 103 7.60 -0.22 0.46
C ASN A 103 7.36 0.27 1.89
N LEU A 104 8.41 0.28 2.74
CA LEU A 104 8.32 0.74 4.12
C LEU A 104 7.91 2.22 4.19
N GLU A 105 8.49 3.09 3.36
CA GLU A 105 8.16 4.52 3.35
C GLU A 105 6.69 4.75 2.97
N LEU A 106 6.17 4.02 1.97
CA LEU A 106 4.75 4.08 1.59
C LEU A 106 3.83 3.63 2.73
N LEU A 107 4.25 2.62 3.52
CA LEU A 107 3.50 2.16 4.68
C LEU A 107 3.57 3.17 5.84
N LYS A 108 4.71 3.84 6.06
CA LYS A 108 4.85 4.90 7.09
C LYS A 108 3.86 6.04 6.87
N LEU A 109 3.60 6.43 5.62
CA LEU A 109 2.59 7.44 5.28
C LEU A 109 1.17 7.05 5.70
N ARG A 110 0.87 5.76 5.87
CA ARG A 110 -0.46 5.24 6.21
C ARG A 110 -0.63 4.88 7.68
N PHE A 111 0.39 4.25 8.28
CA PHE A 111 0.34 3.72 9.65
C PHE A 111 1.06 4.61 10.67
N GLY A 112 1.88 5.55 10.21
CA GLY A 112 2.78 6.35 11.03
C GLY A 112 4.10 5.63 11.30
N GLU A 113 5.13 6.42 11.62
CA GLU A 113 6.50 5.92 11.80
C GLU A 113 6.63 5.00 13.01
N THR A 114 5.92 5.29 14.10
CA THR A 114 6.08 4.59 15.38
C THR A 114 5.74 3.09 15.27
N MET A 115 4.71 2.73 14.50
CA MET A 115 4.30 1.33 14.34
C MET A 115 5.29 0.51 13.50
N LEU A 116 6.04 1.17 12.62
CA LEU A 116 6.95 0.53 11.66
C LEU A 116 8.42 0.64 12.06
N HIS A 117 8.72 1.23 13.22
CA HIS A 117 10.07 1.45 13.70
C HIS A 117 10.92 0.17 13.74
N SER A 118 10.34 -0.96 14.17
CA SER A 118 11.07 -2.24 14.18
C SER A 118 11.51 -2.68 12.78
N CYS A 119 10.66 -2.49 11.76
CA CYS A 119 11.00 -2.84 10.37
C CYS A 119 12.12 -1.94 9.82
N GLU A 120 12.12 -0.65 10.20
CA GLU A 120 13.19 0.29 9.84
C GLU A 120 14.54 -0.12 10.43
N VAL A 121 14.57 -0.50 11.71
CA VAL A 121 15.78 -0.99 12.37
C VAL A 121 16.31 -2.23 11.65
N MET A 122 15.44 -3.18 11.29
CA MET A 122 15.84 -4.39 10.56
C MET A 122 16.50 -4.08 9.20
N LEU A 123 15.94 -3.13 8.43
CA LEU A 123 16.52 -2.71 7.15
C LEU A 123 17.88 -2.02 7.34
N LYS A 124 18.01 -1.21 8.39
CA LYS A 124 19.27 -0.56 8.74
C LYS A 124 20.34 -1.58 9.12
N ASP A 125 20.01 -2.55 9.96
CA ASP A 125 20.95 -3.59 10.40
C ASP A 125 21.49 -4.43 9.22
N ILE A 126 20.65 -4.76 8.24
CA ILE A 126 21.09 -5.45 7.02
C ILE A 126 21.99 -4.57 6.16
N SER A 127 21.65 -3.29 6.02
CA SER A 127 22.43 -2.33 5.23
C SER A 127 23.82 -2.11 5.85
N ASP A 128 23.87 -1.97 7.17
CA ASP A 128 25.12 -1.89 7.93
C ASP A 128 25.93 -3.19 7.86
N SER A 129 25.27 -4.35 7.92
CA SER A 129 25.94 -5.66 7.77
C SER A 129 26.62 -5.78 6.40
N LYS A 130 25.95 -5.37 5.33
CA LYS A 130 26.54 -5.36 3.97
C LYS A 130 27.72 -4.41 3.86
N ARG A 131 27.59 -3.19 4.41
CA ARG A 131 28.66 -2.20 4.43
C ARG A 131 29.88 -2.75 5.17
N ILE A 132 29.69 -3.30 6.37
CA ILE A 132 30.77 -3.91 7.16
C ILE A 132 31.41 -5.06 6.37
N ASN A 133 30.63 -5.99 5.81
CA ASN A 133 31.15 -7.11 5.05
C ASN A 133 31.95 -6.69 3.80
N SER A 134 31.63 -5.55 3.19
CA SER A 134 32.40 -4.99 2.06
C SER A 134 33.72 -4.32 2.46
N HIS A 135 33.86 -3.95 3.74
CA HIS A 135 35.05 -3.31 4.30
C HIS A 135 36.03 -4.30 4.94
N ILE A 136 35.72 -5.61 4.90
CA ILE A 136 36.56 -6.72 5.36
C ILE A 136 37.15 -7.42 4.14
#